data_AF-A0A812PW98-F1
#
_entry.id   AF-A0A812PW98-F1
#
_cell.length_a   1.000
_cell.length_b   1.000
_cell.length_c   1.000
_cell.angle_alpha   90.00
_cell.angle_beta   90.00
_cell.angle_gamma   90.00
#
_symmetry.space_group_name_H-M   'P 1'
#
loop_
_entity.id
_entity.type
_entity.pdbx_description
1 polymer ?
#
loop_
_entity_poly.entity_id
_entity_poly.type
_entity_poly.pdbx_seq_one_letter_code
_entity_poly.pdbx_strand_id
1 'polypeptide(L)'
;MSFWVGLSLLFCLPRQNLGDLCEEERAEVMLLQSQVRVESSVLDVRFVGRSFFSTDPVSSAGWWLRYSTSHSLNVYGLPVMGLVEAEAAAAVQITSPEGNVEQLYFLKAPSWRSEQNLTMEDFVSAAEMSWATVMDKKQLYTPWTDYHDGHLVDTMRIDNFQADRHHFQNYVPQQVNESTKRVIRAYIPNTTWTMEWLAGFGTLTTLPLEYMDTEATADPDACRKDDRPTKRDMWWKSTFAVTNASTARDFAIRILGATPASPPFPWPPNKDCISAQWVTLPYSGRLDWKALQLHFVEDPVYRSTLHGIPAFHQHQQEFAQSHRDCINSFMLNNLVLEAESLDPFIKRLSQASASYLVSQVRVANSKHNAKYALIFSFPGNEGVTIQIRSAHVSAASPTPFRLCA
;
A
#
# COMPACT_ATOMS: atom_id res chain seq x y z
N MET A 1 32.69 35.02 14.77
CA MET A 1 31.89 36.07 14.13
C MET A 1 30.43 35.71 14.32
N SER A 2 29.78 36.45 15.21
CA SER A 2 28.45 36.19 15.74
C SER A 2 27.42 37.00 14.95
N PHE A 3 26.30 36.41 14.59
CA PHE A 3 25.06 37.13 14.36
C PHE A 3 23.97 36.47 15.19
N TRP A 4 23.71 37.08 16.35
CA TRP A 4 22.53 36.88 17.17
C TRP A 4 21.44 37.80 16.64
N VAL A 5 20.27 37.25 16.30
CA VAL A 5 19.03 38.04 16.23
C VAL A 5 18.20 37.59 17.42
N GLY A 6 18.33 38.33 18.52
CA GLY A 6 17.42 38.26 19.65
C GLY A 6 16.18 39.06 19.32
N LEU A 7 15.02 38.40 19.25
CA LEU A 7 13.74 39.07 19.20
C LEU A 7 13.31 39.38 20.64
N SER A 8 13.42 40.66 20.99
CA SER A 8 12.98 41.23 22.26
C SER A 8 11.45 41.18 22.36
N LEU A 9 10.91 40.44 23.31
CA LEU A 9 9.53 40.59 23.77
C LEU A 9 9.51 41.59 24.92
N LEU A 10 8.85 42.74 24.65
CA LEU A 10 8.71 43.88 25.53
C LEU A 10 7.96 43.54 26.83
N PHE A 11 8.41 44.21 27.88
CA PHE A 11 7.81 44.35 29.19
C PHE A 11 6.35 44.83 29.13
N CYS A 12 5.44 44.08 29.77
CA CYS A 12 4.19 44.66 30.28
C CYS A 12 4.47 45.32 31.63
N LEU A 13 4.42 46.66 31.68
CA LEU A 13 4.23 47.44 32.91
C LEU A 13 2.81 48.05 32.92
N PRO A 14 2.27 48.43 34.09
CA PRO A 14 0.84 48.51 34.32
C PRO A 14 0.23 49.90 34.07
N ARG A 15 -1.10 49.88 33.84
CA ARG A 15 -2.08 51.00 33.82
C ARG A 15 -2.03 51.94 32.61
N GLN A 16 -2.98 51.74 31.68
CA GLN A 16 -4.13 52.64 31.47
C GLN A 16 -5.10 52.01 30.44
N ASN A 17 -6.39 52.32 30.60
CA ASN A 17 -7.54 51.79 29.85
C ASN A 17 -7.32 51.70 28.33
N LEU A 18 -7.21 50.48 27.80
CA LEU A 18 -7.36 50.14 26.37
C LEU A 18 -7.93 48.71 26.33
N GLY A 19 -9.26 48.62 26.28
CA GLY A 19 -10.01 47.37 26.44
C GLY A 19 -10.16 46.50 25.20
N ASP A 20 -9.93 47.03 23.98
CA ASP A 20 -10.40 46.34 22.77
C ASP A 20 -9.33 46.02 21.71
N LEU A 21 -8.08 46.47 21.89
CA LEU A 21 -7.02 46.28 20.88
C LEU A 21 -6.18 44.99 21.08
N CYS A 22 -6.42 44.24 22.16
CA CYS A 22 -5.60 43.07 22.52
C CYS A 22 -6.22 41.72 22.09
N GLU A 23 -7.51 41.70 21.71
CA GLU A 23 -8.17 40.48 21.25
C GLU A 23 -7.93 40.20 19.76
N GLU A 24 -7.91 41.23 18.90
CA GLU A 24 -7.62 41.06 17.47
C GLU A 24 -6.18 40.60 17.24
N GLU A 25 -5.18 41.23 17.90
CA GLU A 25 -3.78 40.79 17.79
C GLU A 25 -3.57 39.38 18.39
N ARG A 26 -4.32 38.98 19.42
CA ARG A 26 -4.30 37.60 19.93
C ARG A 26 -4.93 36.62 18.97
N ALA A 27 -6.03 36.97 18.32
CA ALA A 27 -6.67 36.14 17.30
C ALA A 27 -5.76 35.97 16.09
N GLU A 28 -5.06 37.04 15.67
CA GLU A 28 -4.13 37.03 14.54
C GLU A 28 -2.86 36.22 14.86
N VAL A 29 -2.30 36.36 16.07
CA VAL A 29 -1.17 35.53 16.54
C VAL A 29 -1.58 34.07 16.73
N MET A 30 -2.79 33.77 17.19
CA MET A 30 -3.31 32.40 17.25
C MET A 30 -3.55 31.82 15.84
N LEU A 31 -4.03 32.61 14.89
CA LEU A 31 -4.18 32.23 13.49
C LEU A 31 -2.82 31.94 12.85
N LEU A 32 -1.84 32.84 13.05
CA LEU A 32 -0.46 32.65 12.57
C LEU A 32 0.21 31.45 13.24
N GLN A 33 0.04 31.23 14.54
CA GLN A 33 0.56 30.03 15.23
C GLN A 33 -0.14 28.76 14.77
N SER A 34 -1.43 28.81 14.43
CA SER A 34 -2.15 27.68 13.82
C SER A 34 -1.65 27.38 12.41
N GLN A 35 -1.39 28.41 11.59
CA GLN A 35 -0.85 28.27 10.24
C GLN A 35 0.60 27.77 10.25
N VAL A 36 1.43 28.24 11.19
CA VAL A 36 2.83 27.78 11.36
C VAL A 36 2.89 26.35 11.92
N ARG A 37 1.96 25.91 12.77
CA ARG A 37 1.85 24.49 13.17
C ARG A 37 1.43 23.57 12.02
N VAL A 38 0.60 24.05 11.10
CA VAL A 38 0.18 23.27 9.92
C VAL A 38 1.35 23.05 8.95
N GLU A 39 2.34 23.94 8.92
CA GLU A 39 3.53 23.78 8.06
C GLU A 39 4.65 22.91 8.67
N SER A 40 4.68 22.71 9.99
CA SER A 40 5.66 21.81 10.65
C SER A 40 5.07 20.51 11.21
N SER A 41 3.77 20.27 11.03
CA SER A 41 3.16 19.02 11.49
C SER A 41 3.77 17.83 10.74
N VAL A 42 4.46 16.98 11.50
CA VAL A 42 4.84 15.63 11.05
C VAL A 42 3.57 14.96 10.55
N LEU A 43 3.55 14.56 9.27
CA LEU A 43 2.44 13.76 8.76
C LEU A 43 2.46 12.43 9.51
N ASP A 44 1.52 12.24 10.43
CA ASP A 44 1.33 10.94 11.05
C ASP A 44 0.36 10.12 10.23
N VAL A 45 0.87 9.04 9.61
CA VAL A 45 0.05 8.05 8.91
C VAL A 45 0.21 6.70 9.58
N ARG A 46 -0.92 6.08 9.87
CA ARG A 46 -0.98 4.74 10.41
C ARG A 46 -1.44 3.79 9.32
N PHE A 47 -0.71 2.71 9.12
CA PHE A 47 -1.18 1.62 8.27
C PHE A 47 -2.40 0.94 8.89
N VAL A 48 -3.43 0.70 8.07
CA VAL A 48 -4.66 -0.01 8.45
C VAL A 48 -4.73 -1.37 7.77
N GLY A 49 -4.38 -1.43 6.48
CA GLY A 49 -4.40 -2.66 5.70
C GLY A 49 -4.61 -2.41 4.22
N ARG A 50 -5.34 -3.31 3.55
CA ARG A 50 -5.52 -3.29 2.10
C ARG A 50 -6.95 -3.61 1.70
N SER A 51 -7.40 -2.94 0.66
CA SER A 51 -8.57 -3.35 -0.11
C SER A 51 -8.11 -4.00 -1.41
N PHE A 52 -8.81 -5.06 -1.80
CA PHE A 52 -8.62 -5.79 -3.05
C PHE A 52 -9.93 -5.83 -3.81
N PHE A 53 -9.85 -5.66 -5.12
CA PHE A 53 -10.84 -6.24 -6.01
C PHE A 53 -10.69 -7.77 -5.98
N SER A 54 -11.80 -8.47 -5.82
CA SER A 54 -11.84 -9.93 -5.90
C SER A 54 -13.06 -10.41 -6.69
N THR A 55 -12.85 -11.36 -7.60
CA THR A 55 -13.95 -12.02 -8.34
C THR A 55 -14.75 -12.99 -7.46
N ASP A 56 -14.16 -13.44 -6.35
CA ASP A 56 -14.79 -14.25 -5.29
C ASP A 56 -14.20 -13.87 -3.92
N PRO A 57 -14.79 -12.86 -3.25
CA PRO A 57 -14.32 -12.39 -1.95
C PRO A 57 -14.25 -13.46 -0.87
N VAL A 58 -15.20 -14.42 -0.89
CA VAL A 58 -15.29 -15.47 0.13
C VAL A 58 -14.12 -16.43 -0.01
N SER A 59 -13.79 -16.84 -1.24
CA SER A 59 -12.62 -17.68 -1.50
C SER A 59 -11.31 -16.97 -1.17
N SER A 60 -11.15 -15.69 -1.53
CA SER A 60 -9.94 -14.92 -1.19
C SER A 60 -9.75 -14.80 0.33
N ALA A 61 -10.81 -14.49 1.07
CA ALA A 61 -10.78 -14.44 2.53
C ALA A 61 -10.55 -15.84 3.15
N GLY A 62 -11.18 -16.88 2.59
CA GLY A 62 -11.02 -18.27 3.03
C GLY A 62 -9.57 -18.76 2.90
N TRP A 63 -8.88 -18.37 1.83
CA TRP A 63 -7.45 -18.64 1.68
C TRP A 63 -6.64 -18.05 2.83
N TRP A 64 -6.86 -16.79 3.20
CA TRP A 64 -6.19 -16.17 4.35
C TRP A 64 -6.52 -16.87 5.67
N LEU A 65 -7.79 -17.23 5.90
CA LEU A 65 -8.21 -17.95 7.11
C LEU A 65 -7.57 -19.33 7.22
N ARG A 66 -7.28 -19.98 6.09
CA ARG A 66 -6.62 -21.28 6.03
C ARG A 66 -5.11 -21.14 6.24
N TYR A 67 -4.48 -20.18 5.58
CA TYR A 67 -3.03 -20.15 5.39
C TYR A 67 -2.28 -19.11 6.23
N SER A 68 -2.99 -18.29 7.02
CA SER A 68 -2.36 -17.32 7.92
C SER A 68 -2.97 -17.32 9.33
N THR A 69 -2.33 -16.58 10.25
CA THR A 69 -2.83 -16.30 11.61
C THR A 69 -4.05 -15.37 11.64
N SER A 70 -4.82 -15.31 10.56
CA SER A 70 -5.97 -14.42 10.45
C SER A 70 -7.25 -14.95 11.10
N HIS A 71 -8.18 -14.02 11.35
CA HIS A 71 -9.55 -14.31 11.74
C HIS A 71 -10.54 -13.49 10.90
N SER A 72 -11.76 -14.00 10.79
CA SER A 72 -12.82 -13.36 10.02
C SER A 72 -13.29 -12.08 10.70
N LEU A 73 -13.58 -11.05 9.91
CA LEU A 73 -14.22 -9.83 10.36
C LEU A 73 -15.65 -9.74 9.81
N ASN A 74 -16.53 -9.12 10.60
CA ASN A 74 -17.82 -8.67 10.08
C ASN A 74 -17.64 -7.43 9.20
N VAL A 75 -17.55 -7.63 7.89
CA VAL A 75 -17.27 -6.58 6.92
C VAL A 75 -18.29 -5.42 6.97
N TYR A 76 -19.55 -5.70 7.27
CA TYR A 76 -20.61 -4.69 7.35
C TYR A 76 -20.47 -3.74 8.55
N GLY A 77 -19.58 -4.05 9.50
CA GLY A 77 -19.20 -3.17 10.60
C GLY A 77 -18.01 -2.27 10.30
N LEU A 78 -17.41 -2.35 9.11
CA LEU A 78 -16.12 -1.71 8.81
C LEU A 78 -16.29 -0.47 7.91
N PRO A 79 -15.48 0.59 8.13
CA PRO A 79 -15.52 1.79 7.30
C PRO A 79 -14.69 1.57 6.02
N VAL A 80 -15.23 0.80 5.07
CA VAL A 80 -14.56 0.46 3.81
C VAL A 80 -15.21 1.19 2.64
N MET A 81 -14.39 1.83 1.82
CA MET A 81 -14.83 2.51 0.60
C MET A 81 -15.24 1.46 -0.45
N GLY A 82 -16.36 1.66 -1.14
CA GLY A 82 -16.89 0.71 -2.12
C GLY A 82 -17.71 -0.45 -1.55
N LEU A 83 -17.81 -0.58 -0.23
CA LEU A 83 -18.54 -1.70 0.40
C LEU A 83 -20.05 -1.67 0.11
N VAL A 84 -20.66 -0.48 0.03
CA VAL A 84 -22.11 -0.34 -0.19
C VAL A 84 -22.50 -0.72 -1.61
N GLU A 85 -21.59 -0.47 -2.55
CA GLU A 85 -21.76 -0.70 -3.98
C GLU A 85 -21.21 -2.07 -4.42
N ALA A 86 -20.52 -2.78 -3.53
CA ALA A 86 -20.01 -4.11 -3.78
C ALA A 86 -21.14 -5.14 -3.85
N GLU A 87 -21.08 -6.02 -4.85
CA GLU A 87 -21.99 -7.16 -5.04
C GLU A 87 -21.76 -8.24 -3.98
N ALA A 88 -20.50 -8.40 -3.56
CA ALA A 88 -20.09 -9.30 -2.50
C ALA A 88 -18.87 -8.73 -1.77
N ALA A 89 -18.73 -9.07 -0.50
CA ALA A 89 -17.59 -8.63 0.30
C ALA A 89 -17.24 -9.65 1.37
N ALA A 90 -15.95 -9.75 1.67
CA ALA A 90 -15.43 -10.49 2.81
C ALA A 90 -14.24 -9.73 3.40
N ALA A 91 -13.97 -9.96 4.68
CA ALA A 91 -12.84 -9.32 5.35
C ALA A 91 -12.20 -10.25 6.37
N VAL A 92 -10.89 -10.10 6.52
CA VAL A 92 -10.10 -10.78 7.55
C VAL A 92 -9.18 -9.78 8.23
N GLN A 93 -8.76 -10.12 9.45
CA GLN A 93 -7.73 -9.38 10.17
C GLN A 93 -6.54 -10.29 10.40
N ILE A 94 -5.35 -9.76 10.17
CA ILE A 94 -4.09 -10.41 10.52
C ILE A 94 -3.52 -9.67 11.73
N THR A 95 -2.95 -10.41 12.67
CA THR A 95 -2.20 -9.85 13.79
C THR A 95 -0.82 -10.46 13.78
N SER A 96 0.21 -9.63 13.58
CA SER A 96 1.60 -10.06 13.64
C SER A 96 1.99 -10.37 15.10
N PRO A 97 3.02 -11.20 15.33
CA PRO A 97 3.52 -11.46 16.69
C PRO A 97 3.93 -10.18 17.44
N GLU A 98 4.37 -9.15 16.73
CA GLU A 98 4.75 -7.85 17.27
C GLU A 98 3.54 -6.94 17.61
N GLY A 99 2.32 -7.45 17.43
CA GLY A 99 1.06 -6.77 17.71
C GLY A 99 0.59 -5.83 16.60
N ASN A 100 1.21 -5.86 15.41
CA ASN A 100 0.73 -5.08 14.29
C ASN A 100 -0.58 -5.70 13.78
N VAL A 101 -1.60 -4.88 13.63
CA VAL A 101 -2.92 -5.30 13.16
C VAL A 101 -3.15 -4.78 11.76
N GLU A 102 -3.54 -5.68 10.87
CA GLU A 102 -3.86 -5.38 9.49
C GLU A 102 -5.26 -5.89 9.14
N GLN A 103 -6.03 -5.09 8.40
CA GLN A 103 -7.34 -5.47 7.88
C GLN A 103 -7.30 -5.63 6.37
N LEU A 104 -7.68 -6.80 5.89
CA LEU A 104 -7.78 -7.11 4.47
C LEU A 104 -9.26 -7.15 4.06
N TYR A 105 -9.61 -6.39 3.04
CA TYR A 105 -10.96 -6.31 2.51
C TYR A 105 -10.98 -6.83 1.06
N PHE A 106 -11.83 -7.81 0.79
CA PHE A 106 -12.04 -8.34 -0.55
C PHE A 106 -13.42 -7.89 -1.02
N LEU A 107 -13.46 -7.16 -2.13
CA LEU A 107 -14.68 -6.56 -2.66
C LEU A 107 -14.89 -7.04 -4.10
N LYS A 108 -16.06 -7.59 -4.37
CA LYS A 108 -16.56 -7.77 -5.74
C LYS A 108 -17.41 -6.57 -6.06
N ALA A 109 -17.07 -5.85 -7.12
CA ALA A 109 -17.76 -4.64 -7.53
C ALA A 109 -18.11 -4.71 -9.01
N PRO A 110 -19.16 -3.98 -9.45
CA PRO A 110 -19.42 -3.79 -10.87
C PRO A 110 -18.15 -3.31 -11.57
N SER A 111 -17.79 -3.98 -12.67
CA SER A 111 -16.57 -3.66 -13.39
C SER A 111 -16.81 -2.57 -14.42
N TRP A 112 -16.05 -1.48 -14.31
CA TRP A 112 -15.89 -0.54 -15.42
C TRP A 112 -15.18 -1.23 -16.58
N ARG A 113 -15.65 -0.97 -17.80
CA ARG A 113 -15.05 -1.47 -19.04
C ARG A 113 -14.18 -0.40 -19.69
N SER A 114 -12.95 -0.76 -20.03
CA SER A 114 -12.09 0.10 -20.84
C SER A 114 -12.63 0.26 -22.26
N GLU A 115 -12.07 1.19 -23.03
CA GLU A 115 -12.39 1.33 -24.46
C GLU A 115 -12.11 0.04 -25.26
N GLN A 116 -11.20 -0.79 -24.76
CA GLN A 116 -10.84 -2.10 -25.32
C GLN A 116 -11.72 -3.24 -24.76
N ASN A 117 -12.78 -2.89 -24.02
CA ASN A 117 -13.71 -3.80 -23.38
C ASN A 117 -13.09 -4.73 -22.30
N LEU A 118 -11.96 -4.31 -21.72
CA LEU A 118 -11.31 -5.01 -20.61
C LEU A 118 -11.88 -4.54 -19.28
N THR A 119 -11.93 -5.46 -18.33
CA THR A 119 -12.44 -5.29 -16.96
C THR A 119 -11.38 -5.71 -15.95
N MET A 120 -11.62 -5.41 -14.67
CA MET A 120 -10.73 -5.88 -13.59
C MET A 120 -10.69 -7.42 -13.51
N GLU A 121 -11.75 -8.12 -13.94
CA GLU A 121 -11.76 -9.58 -14.01
C GLU A 121 -10.72 -10.11 -15.02
N ASP A 122 -10.54 -9.44 -16.16
CA ASP A 122 -9.53 -9.82 -17.16
C ASP A 122 -8.10 -9.70 -16.59
N PHE A 123 -7.86 -8.72 -15.71
CA PHE A 123 -6.57 -8.56 -15.03
C PHE A 123 -6.37 -9.58 -13.91
N VAL A 124 -7.43 -9.98 -13.20
CA VAL A 124 -7.38 -11.11 -12.26
C VAL A 124 -6.98 -12.39 -13.00
N SER A 125 -7.59 -12.68 -14.15
CA SER A 125 -7.21 -13.83 -14.99
C SER A 125 -5.78 -13.72 -15.52
N ALA A 126 -5.33 -12.52 -15.89
CA ALA A 126 -3.94 -12.30 -16.30
C ALA A 126 -2.93 -12.61 -15.19
N ALA A 127 -3.22 -12.18 -13.95
CA ALA A 127 -2.38 -12.46 -12.79
C ALA A 127 -2.35 -13.96 -12.46
N GLU A 128 -3.51 -14.62 -12.48
CA GLU A 128 -3.63 -16.07 -12.27
C GLU A 128 -2.85 -16.87 -13.32
N MET A 129 -3.00 -16.55 -14.61
CA MET A 129 -2.25 -17.22 -15.68
C MET A 129 -0.74 -16.98 -15.57
N SER A 130 -0.33 -15.77 -15.16
CA SER A 130 1.08 -15.43 -14.95
C SER A 130 1.64 -16.22 -13.77
N TRP A 131 0.88 -16.35 -12.68
CA TRP A 131 1.24 -17.20 -11.55
C TRP A 131 1.39 -18.66 -11.96
N ALA A 132 0.41 -19.22 -12.67
CA ALA A 132 0.48 -20.60 -13.17
C ALA A 132 1.70 -20.83 -14.08
N THR A 133 2.04 -19.87 -14.94
CA THR A 133 3.23 -19.94 -15.80
C THR A 133 4.52 -20.06 -14.99
N VAL A 134 4.59 -19.34 -13.87
CA VAL A 134 5.72 -19.38 -12.94
C VAL A 134 5.76 -20.70 -12.16
N MET A 135 4.62 -21.17 -11.65
CA MET A 135 4.51 -22.47 -10.96
C MET A 135 4.85 -23.65 -11.87
N ASP A 136 4.48 -23.58 -13.15
CA ASP A 136 4.84 -24.55 -14.19
C ASP A 136 6.31 -24.47 -14.63
N LYS A 137 7.10 -23.54 -14.06
CA LYS A 137 8.51 -23.29 -14.41
C LYS A 137 8.72 -22.93 -15.89
N LYS A 138 7.68 -22.42 -16.56
CA LYS A 138 7.76 -21.91 -17.94
C LYS A 138 8.42 -20.53 -18.00
N GLN A 139 8.31 -19.77 -16.92
CA GLN A 139 9.05 -18.54 -16.68
C GLN A 139 9.53 -18.52 -15.23
N LEU A 140 10.68 -17.88 -14.99
CA LEU A 140 11.20 -17.74 -13.62
C LEU A 140 10.39 -16.72 -12.81
N TYR A 141 9.86 -15.71 -13.50
CA TYR A 141 9.27 -14.54 -12.92
C TYR A 141 8.23 -13.92 -13.85
N THR A 142 7.29 -13.16 -13.30
CA THR A 142 6.44 -12.26 -14.08
C THR A 142 6.20 -10.96 -13.32
N PRO A 143 6.02 -9.82 -14.02
CA PRO A 143 5.73 -8.54 -13.38
C PRO A 143 4.47 -8.54 -12.49
N TRP A 144 3.51 -9.43 -12.74
CA TRP A 144 2.32 -9.59 -11.89
C TRP A 144 2.65 -10.06 -10.48
N THR A 145 3.77 -10.76 -10.29
CA THR A 145 4.20 -11.18 -8.95
C THR A 145 4.73 -10.03 -8.11
N ASP A 146 5.01 -8.85 -8.69
CA ASP A 146 5.36 -7.62 -7.97
C ASP A 146 4.17 -6.87 -7.37
N TYR A 147 2.94 -7.29 -7.64
CA TYR A 147 1.81 -6.87 -6.82
C TYR A 147 1.69 -7.78 -5.60
N HIS A 148 2.33 -7.38 -4.51
CA HIS A 148 2.35 -8.17 -3.30
C HIS A 148 2.55 -7.34 -2.04
N ASP A 149 2.14 -7.88 -0.89
CA ASP A 149 2.56 -7.36 0.40
C ASP A 149 3.61 -8.28 1.03
N GLY A 150 4.43 -7.73 1.91
CA GLY A 150 5.49 -8.43 2.62
C GLY A 150 5.16 -8.55 4.11
N HIS A 151 5.22 -9.78 4.65
CA HIS A 151 5.08 -10.07 6.07
C HIS A 151 6.25 -10.91 6.58
N LEU A 152 6.34 -11.04 7.90
CA LEU A 152 7.15 -12.06 8.54
C LEU A 152 6.43 -13.43 8.47
N VAL A 153 7.20 -14.50 8.28
CA VAL A 153 6.70 -15.89 8.19
C VAL A 153 5.88 -16.33 9.40
N ASP A 154 6.04 -15.69 10.55
CA ASP A 154 5.29 -16.04 11.77
C ASP A 154 3.77 -15.83 11.63
N THR A 155 3.34 -15.14 10.58
CA THR A 155 1.92 -15.02 10.21
C THR A 155 1.42 -16.17 9.32
N MET A 156 2.28 -17.06 8.83
CA MET A 156 1.98 -18.16 7.92
C MET A 156 1.63 -19.45 8.69
N ARG A 157 0.56 -20.14 8.28
CA ARG A 157 0.20 -21.49 8.77
C ARG A 157 0.84 -22.56 7.89
N ILE A 158 2.13 -22.79 8.13
CA ILE A 158 2.98 -23.72 7.38
C ILE A 158 2.38 -25.13 7.31
N ASP A 159 1.80 -25.60 8.42
CA ASP A 159 1.14 -26.90 8.54
C ASP A 159 0.02 -27.07 7.50
N ASN A 160 -0.81 -26.04 7.30
CA ASN A 160 -1.88 -26.08 6.32
C ASN A 160 -1.35 -26.02 4.88
N PHE A 161 -0.32 -25.22 4.61
CA PHE A 161 0.34 -25.21 3.29
C PHE A 161 0.83 -26.61 2.91
N GLN A 162 1.50 -27.29 3.84
CA GLN A 162 2.02 -28.63 3.63
C GLN A 162 0.89 -29.67 3.49
N ALA A 163 -0.10 -29.63 4.37
CA ALA A 163 -1.21 -30.58 4.35
C ALA A 163 -2.01 -30.50 3.04
N ASP A 164 -2.18 -29.29 2.50
CA ASP A 164 -2.95 -29.05 1.29
C ASP A 164 -2.08 -29.12 0.01
N ARG A 165 -0.76 -29.28 0.13
CA ARG A 165 0.22 -29.17 -0.97
C ARG A 165 0.03 -27.88 -1.79
N HIS A 166 -0.16 -26.77 -1.10
CA HIS A 166 -0.40 -25.48 -1.72
C HIS A 166 0.85 -24.93 -2.43
N HIS A 167 0.75 -24.67 -3.73
CA HIS A 167 1.86 -24.14 -4.53
C HIS A 167 2.32 -22.74 -4.09
N PHE A 168 3.64 -22.52 -4.06
CA PHE A 168 4.26 -21.22 -3.79
C PHE A 168 5.59 -21.09 -4.54
N GLN A 169 6.08 -19.86 -4.70
CA GLN A 169 7.48 -19.66 -5.06
C GLN A 169 8.33 -19.68 -3.81
N ASN A 170 9.40 -20.46 -3.84
CA ASN A 170 10.44 -20.43 -2.83
C ASN A 170 11.74 -19.92 -3.47
N TYR A 171 12.06 -18.64 -3.28
CA TYR A 171 13.31 -18.08 -3.78
C TYR A 171 14.47 -18.58 -2.93
N VAL A 172 15.37 -19.33 -3.56
CA VAL A 172 16.60 -19.83 -2.95
C VAL A 172 17.76 -18.94 -3.42
N PRO A 173 18.40 -18.18 -2.52
CA PRO A 173 19.54 -17.34 -2.89
C PRO A 173 20.69 -18.19 -3.43
N GLN A 174 21.44 -17.65 -4.40
CA GLN A 174 22.53 -18.37 -5.09
C GLN A 174 23.64 -18.84 -4.13
N GLN A 175 23.81 -18.16 -2.99
CA GLN A 175 24.71 -18.57 -1.92
C GLN A 175 23.90 -18.98 -0.68
N VAL A 176 23.81 -20.29 -0.45
CA VAL A 176 23.21 -20.85 0.76
C VAL A 176 24.30 -20.92 1.84
N ASN A 177 24.19 -20.07 2.86
CA ASN A 177 24.91 -20.22 4.11
C ASN A 177 23.88 -20.44 5.24
N GLU A 178 24.35 -20.82 6.44
CA GLU A 178 23.50 -21.09 7.61
C GLU A 178 22.69 -19.87 8.11
N SER A 179 22.82 -18.70 7.46
CA SER A 179 22.06 -17.48 7.75
C SER A 179 21.12 -17.04 6.62
N THR A 180 21.08 -17.79 5.51
CA THR A 180 20.30 -17.42 4.32
C THR A 180 18.80 -17.48 4.60
N LYS A 181 18.16 -16.31 4.59
CA LYS A 181 16.69 -16.19 4.65
C LYS A 181 16.09 -16.64 3.33
N ARG A 182 14.93 -17.29 3.35
CA ARG A 182 14.16 -17.60 2.15
C ARG A 182 12.94 -16.72 2.05
N VAL A 183 12.51 -16.49 0.83
CA VAL A 183 11.31 -15.72 0.51
C VAL A 183 10.31 -16.70 -0.06
N ILE A 184 9.15 -16.78 0.58
CA ILE A 184 8.03 -17.60 0.16
C ILE A 184 6.97 -16.66 -0.40
N ARG A 185 6.52 -16.87 -1.62
CA ARG A 185 5.45 -16.07 -2.24
C ARG A 185 4.32 -16.98 -2.65
N ALA A 186 3.07 -16.60 -2.40
CA ALA A 186 1.90 -17.37 -2.82
C ALA A 186 0.83 -16.45 -3.41
N TYR A 187 0.09 -16.94 -4.39
CA TYR A 187 -0.99 -16.18 -5.02
C TYR A 187 -2.23 -16.14 -4.13
N ILE A 188 -2.82 -14.95 -3.98
CA ILE A 188 -4.11 -14.78 -3.31
C ILE A 188 -5.19 -15.03 -4.38
N PRO A 189 -5.96 -16.13 -4.28
CA PRO A 189 -6.88 -16.53 -5.34
C PRO A 189 -7.91 -15.43 -5.62
N ASN A 190 -8.32 -15.32 -6.88
CA ASN A 190 -9.34 -14.39 -7.36
C ASN A 190 -8.98 -12.91 -7.25
N THR A 191 -7.69 -12.58 -7.10
CA THR A 191 -7.19 -11.20 -7.03
C THR A 191 -6.04 -10.98 -8.01
N THR A 192 -5.51 -9.76 -8.12
CA THR A 192 -4.24 -9.51 -8.85
C THR A 192 -3.03 -9.52 -7.94
N TRP A 193 -3.17 -10.01 -6.70
CA TRP A 193 -2.19 -9.84 -5.65
C TRP A 193 -1.60 -11.18 -5.21
N THR A 194 -0.33 -11.14 -4.83
CA THR A 194 0.34 -12.25 -4.16
C THR A 194 0.71 -11.82 -2.74
N MET A 195 1.08 -12.79 -1.91
CA MET A 195 1.54 -12.57 -0.55
C MET A 195 2.96 -13.10 -0.41
N GLU A 196 3.85 -12.31 0.20
CA GLU A 196 5.26 -12.66 0.37
C GLU A 196 5.65 -12.73 1.86
N TRP A 197 6.21 -13.86 2.28
CA TRP A 197 6.75 -14.05 3.61
C TRP A 197 8.26 -14.15 3.59
N LEU A 198 8.89 -13.43 4.52
CA LEU A 198 10.29 -13.66 4.86
C LEU A 198 10.40 -14.74 5.93
N ALA A 199 11.02 -15.86 5.57
CA ALA A 199 11.28 -16.94 6.49
C ALA A 199 12.72 -16.91 7.01
N GLY A 200 12.86 -16.82 8.34
CA GLY A 200 14.14 -16.96 9.01
C GLY A 200 14.65 -18.41 8.97
N PHE A 201 15.96 -18.61 9.10
CA PHE A 201 16.60 -19.93 9.03
C PHE A 201 15.95 -20.97 9.95
N GLY A 202 15.64 -20.60 11.20
CA GLY A 202 15.04 -21.50 12.20
C GLY A 202 13.55 -21.81 12.00
N THR A 203 12.82 -21.05 11.18
CA THR A 203 11.39 -21.31 10.90
C THR A 203 11.24 -22.30 9.74
N LEU A 204 12.18 -22.26 8.79
CA LEU A 204 12.21 -23.12 7.60
C LEU A 204 12.61 -24.56 7.88
N THR A 205 13.26 -24.84 9.02
CA THR A 205 13.61 -26.20 9.43
C THR A 205 12.38 -27.07 9.73
N THR A 206 11.20 -26.46 9.85
CA THR A 206 9.92 -27.16 10.04
C THR A 206 9.26 -27.57 8.73
N LEU A 207 9.68 -27.00 7.60
CA LEU A 207 9.18 -27.38 6.28
C LEU A 207 9.98 -28.61 5.78
N PRO A 208 9.32 -29.69 5.34
CA PRO A 208 10.02 -30.81 4.72
C PRO A 208 10.83 -30.30 3.53
N LEU A 209 12.16 -30.51 3.55
CA LEU A 209 13.05 -30.06 2.47
C LEU A 209 12.56 -30.52 1.09
N GLU A 210 12.02 -31.75 1.00
CA GLU A 210 11.46 -32.30 -0.23
C GLU A 210 10.31 -31.44 -0.81
N TYR A 211 9.45 -30.88 0.02
CA TYR A 211 8.36 -30.00 -0.40
C TYR A 211 8.87 -28.60 -0.80
N MET A 212 9.87 -28.09 -0.10
CA MET A 212 10.50 -26.81 -0.43
C MET A 212 11.33 -26.86 -1.71
N ASP A 213 11.90 -28.03 -2.00
CA ASP A 213 12.74 -28.26 -3.17
C ASP A 213 11.91 -28.42 -4.45
N THR A 214 10.69 -28.97 -4.37
CA THR A 214 9.78 -29.03 -5.53
C THR A 214 9.36 -27.63 -5.99
N GLU A 215 9.14 -26.74 -5.03
CA GLU A 215 8.74 -25.34 -5.22
C GLU A 215 9.94 -24.37 -5.35
N ALA A 216 11.17 -24.87 -5.27
CA ALA A 216 12.37 -24.05 -5.36
C ALA A 216 12.46 -23.37 -6.73
N THR A 217 12.62 -22.06 -6.69
CA THR A 217 12.79 -21.19 -7.85
C THR A 217 14.12 -20.47 -7.71
N ALA A 218 14.90 -20.39 -8.79
CA ALA A 218 16.11 -19.58 -8.78
C ALA A 218 15.74 -18.11 -8.51
N ASP A 219 16.60 -17.39 -7.81
CA ASP A 219 16.38 -15.96 -7.58
C ASP A 219 16.37 -15.22 -8.95
N PRO A 220 15.26 -14.55 -9.33
CA PRO A 220 15.20 -13.79 -10.57
C PRO A 220 16.03 -12.51 -10.54
N ASP A 221 16.47 -12.05 -9.35
CA ASP A 221 17.15 -10.78 -9.11
C ASP A 221 18.69 -10.90 -9.13
N ALA A 222 19.25 -11.45 -10.21
CA ALA A 222 20.71 -11.63 -10.34
C ALA A 222 21.54 -10.32 -10.23
N CYS A 223 20.89 -9.16 -10.31
CA CYS A 223 21.53 -7.85 -10.24
C CYS A 223 21.51 -7.20 -8.84
N ARG A 224 20.99 -7.89 -7.82
CA ARG A 224 20.97 -7.37 -6.45
C ARG A 224 22.41 -7.16 -5.95
N LYS A 225 22.74 -5.94 -5.50
CA LYS A 225 24.12 -5.53 -5.16
C LYS A 225 24.65 -6.17 -3.87
N ASP A 226 23.77 -6.68 -3.02
CA ASP A 226 24.11 -7.35 -1.78
C ASP A 226 23.07 -8.46 -1.52
N ASP A 227 23.50 -9.72 -1.63
CA ASP A 227 22.68 -10.91 -1.28
C ASP A 227 22.58 -11.11 0.23
N ARG A 228 23.32 -10.31 1.03
CA ARG A 228 23.17 -10.36 2.48
C ARG A 228 21.73 -10.03 2.79
N PRO A 229 21.04 -10.86 3.60
CA PRO A 229 19.67 -10.60 3.97
C PRO A 229 19.61 -9.23 4.63
N THR A 230 19.12 -8.26 3.87
CA THR A 230 18.95 -6.90 4.33
C THR A 230 18.09 -6.92 5.60
N LYS A 231 18.27 -5.88 6.40
CA LYS A 231 17.71 -5.74 7.75
C LYS A 231 16.25 -6.22 7.80
N ARG A 232 15.87 -6.80 8.94
CA ARG A 232 14.50 -7.32 9.22
C ARG A 232 13.41 -6.31 8.79
N ASP A 233 13.76 -5.03 8.85
CA ASP A 233 13.02 -3.82 8.53
C ASP A 233 12.48 -3.74 7.08
N MET A 234 13.04 -4.48 6.11
CA MET A 234 12.61 -4.38 4.68
C MET A 234 11.40 -5.24 4.31
N TRP A 235 10.82 -5.96 5.27
CA TRP A 235 9.83 -7.00 4.98
C TRP A 235 8.44 -6.68 5.49
N TRP A 236 8.26 -5.57 6.21
CA TRP A 236 6.96 -4.97 6.39
C TRP A 236 6.76 -3.94 5.29
N LYS A 237 6.21 -4.39 4.15
CA LYS A 237 6.15 -3.59 2.94
C LYS A 237 4.88 -3.84 2.15
N SER A 238 4.54 -2.85 1.33
CA SER A 238 3.62 -3.00 0.20
C SER A 238 4.40 -2.81 -1.10
N THR A 239 4.32 -3.78 -1.99
CA THR A 239 4.95 -3.74 -3.31
C THR A 239 3.92 -3.44 -4.38
N PHE A 240 4.30 -2.57 -5.31
CA PHE A 240 3.56 -2.27 -6.50
C PHE A 240 4.46 -2.45 -7.72
N ALA A 241 3.99 -3.22 -8.69
CA ALA A 241 4.48 -3.12 -10.05
C ALA A 241 4.11 -1.74 -10.61
N VAL A 242 5.06 -1.06 -11.24
CA VAL A 242 4.96 0.32 -11.73
C VAL A 242 5.62 0.46 -13.09
N THR A 243 5.26 1.52 -13.84
CA THR A 243 5.92 1.87 -15.11
C THR A 243 7.11 2.79 -14.90
N ASN A 244 7.16 3.52 -13.79
CA ASN A 244 8.29 4.38 -13.43
C ASN A 244 8.48 4.45 -11.91
N ALA A 245 9.47 3.72 -11.40
CA ALA A 245 9.73 3.61 -9.96
C ALA A 245 10.21 4.93 -9.32
N SER A 246 10.94 5.77 -10.05
CA SER A 246 11.39 7.08 -9.53
C SER A 246 10.24 8.06 -9.38
N THR A 247 9.37 8.16 -10.39
CA THR A 247 8.19 9.02 -10.31
C THR A 247 7.28 8.58 -9.16
N ALA A 248 7.08 7.28 -8.97
CA ALA A 248 6.30 6.76 -7.84
C ALA A 248 6.91 7.12 -6.48
N ARG A 249 8.24 6.91 -6.32
CA ARG A 249 8.99 7.29 -5.12
C ARG A 249 8.84 8.78 -4.79
N ASP A 250 9.09 9.63 -5.77
CA ASP A 250 9.08 11.09 -5.58
C ASP A 250 7.67 11.59 -5.25
N PHE A 251 6.64 11.00 -5.85
CA PHE A 251 5.25 11.27 -5.50
C PHE A 251 4.91 10.85 -4.08
N ALA A 252 5.34 9.65 -3.64
CA ALA A 252 5.14 9.20 -2.26
C ALA A 252 5.84 10.12 -1.25
N ILE A 253 7.07 10.56 -1.51
CA ILE A 253 7.78 11.53 -0.65
C ILE A 253 6.99 12.83 -0.56
N ARG A 254 6.58 13.38 -1.72
CA ARG A 254 5.89 14.67 -1.80
C ARG A 254 4.53 14.64 -1.10
N ILE A 255 3.72 13.63 -1.37
CA ILE A 255 2.32 13.57 -0.93
C ILE A 255 2.19 12.93 0.46
N LEU A 256 2.84 11.80 0.69
CA LEU A 256 2.72 11.02 1.93
C LEU A 256 3.75 11.42 3.00
N GLY A 257 4.73 12.26 2.66
CA GLY A 257 5.82 12.60 3.58
C GLY A 257 6.76 11.42 3.83
N ALA A 258 6.80 10.45 2.92
CA ALA A 258 7.69 9.31 3.02
C ALA A 258 9.16 9.74 2.91
N THR A 259 10.08 8.94 3.46
CA THR A 259 11.52 9.16 3.34
C THR A 259 12.15 8.12 2.40
N PRO A 260 13.17 8.49 1.60
CA PRO A 260 13.88 7.51 0.78
C PRO A 260 14.48 6.39 1.64
N ALA A 261 14.32 5.14 1.21
CA ALA A 261 15.04 4.00 1.76
C ALA A 261 16.07 3.51 0.73
N SER A 262 17.19 2.96 1.20
CA SER A 262 18.28 2.50 0.32
C SER A 262 17.83 1.24 -0.44
N PRO A 263 17.77 1.27 -1.79
CA PRO A 263 17.41 0.10 -2.58
C PRO A 263 18.59 -0.89 -2.66
N PRO A 264 18.35 -2.21 -2.66
CA PRO A 264 19.39 -3.21 -2.87
C PRO A 264 19.76 -3.38 -4.36
N PHE A 265 19.12 -2.63 -5.26
CA PHE A 265 19.33 -2.68 -6.71
C PHE A 265 20.22 -1.53 -7.19
N PRO A 266 20.95 -1.71 -8.31
CA PRO A 266 21.63 -0.61 -8.98
C PRO A 266 20.67 0.53 -9.32
N TRP A 267 21.12 1.76 -9.08
CA TRP A 267 20.49 2.96 -9.57
C TRP A 267 21.54 3.89 -10.22
N PRO A 268 21.29 4.44 -11.42
CA PRO A 268 20.12 4.25 -12.29
C PRO A 268 19.89 2.79 -12.76
N PRO A 269 18.68 2.46 -13.25
CA PRO A 269 18.32 1.13 -13.74
C PRO A 269 19.35 0.53 -14.70
N ASN A 270 19.63 -0.76 -14.56
CA ASN A 270 20.26 -1.53 -15.63
C ASN A 270 19.16 -2.18 -16.47
N LYS A 271 19.25 -2.03 -17.79
CA LYS A 271 18.22 -2.49 -18.76
C LYS A 271 17.92 -3.99 -18.68
N ASP A 272 18.88 -4.78 -18.23
CA ASP A 272 18.77 -6.25 -18.14
C ASP A 272 18.42 -6.69 -16.70
N CYS A 273 17.96 -5.78 -15.85
CA CYS A 273 17.69 -6.02 -14.44
C CYS A 273 16.32 -5.46 -14.03
N ILE A 274 15.66 -6.19 -13.13
CA ILE A 274 14.57 -5.61 -12.33
C ILE A 274 15.11 -4.38 -11.60
N SER A 275 14.34 -3.31 -11.62
CA SER A 275 14.70 -2.02 -11.04
C SER A 275 13.65 -1.61 -10.03
N ALA A 276 14.08 -1.16 -8.86
CA ALA A 276 13.13 -0.86 -7.81
C ALA A 276 13.56 0.31 -6.91
N GLN A 277 12.58 0.99 -6.35
CA GLN A 277 12.74 2.11 -5.42
C GLN A 277 11.92 1.86 -4.16
N TRP A 278 12.46 2.27 -3.00
CA TRP A 278 11.79 2.15 -1.71
C TRP A 278 11.61 3.51 -1.06
N VAL A 279 10.51 3.65 -0.35
CA VAL A 279 10.31 4.70 0.64
C VAL A 279 9.76 4.10 1.93
N THR A 280 10.02 4.78 3.04
CA THR A 280 9.45 4.45 4.34
C THR A 280 8.38 5.48 4.68
N LEU A 281 7.16 5.02 4.98
CA LEU A 281 6.10 5.92 5.43
C LEU A 281 6.43 6.50 6.81
N PRO A 282 6.01 7.75 7.10
CA PRO A 282 6.22 8.31 8.42
C PRO A 282 5.43 7.48 9.46
N TYR A 283 6.06 7.22 10.61
CA TYR A 283 5.51 6.40 11.68
C TYR A 283 5.73 7.10 13.02
N SER A 284 4.66 7.28 13.80
CA SER A 284 4.72 7.92 15.12
C SER A 284 5.10 6.99 16.28
N GLY A 285 5.27 5.69 16.03
CA GLY A 285 5.67 4.76 17.07
C GLY A 285 7.18 4.75 17.34
N ARG A 286 7.58 4.15 18.47
CA ARG A 286 8.94 4.22 19.03
C ARG A 286 10.01 3.41 18.28
N LEU A 287 9.65 2.66 17.25
CA LEU A 287 10.52 1.69 16.60
C LEU A 287 10.42 1.83 15.07
N ASP A 288 11.45 2.37 14.47
CA ASP A 288 11.57 2.76 13.06
C ASP A 288 11.46 1.54 12.12
N TRP A 289 11.87 0.35 12.58
CA TRP A 289 11.70 -0.91 11.84
C TRP A 289 10.24 -1.36 11.70
N LYS A 290 9.30 -0.72 12.40
CA LYS A 290 7.85 -0.96 12.26
C LYS A 290 7.19 -0.08 11.19
N ALA A 291 7.91 0.89 10.64
CA ALA A 291 7.36 1.74 9.61
C ALA A 291 7.12 0.92 8.32
N LEU A 292 5.92 1.01 7.75
CA LEU A 292 5.59 0.35 6.51
C LEU A 292 6.42 0.96 5.37
N GLN A 293 7.05 0.10 4.57
CA GLN A 293 7.74 0.52 3.35
C GLN A 293 6.82 0.42 2.13
N LEU A 294 6.95 1.36 1.20
CA LEU A 294 6.41 1.21 -0.14
C LEU A 294 7.56 0.83 -1.08
N HIS A 295 7.34 -0.22 -1.85
CA HIS A 295 8.30 -0.83 -2.76
C HIS A 295 7.74 -0.72 -4.19
N PHE A 296 8.40 0.04 -5.05
CA PHE A 296 7.96 0.27 -6.42
C PHE A 296 8.88 -0.46 -7.37
N VAL A 297 8.36 -1.42 -8.12
CA VAL A 297 9.13 -2.30 -9.01
C VAL A 297 8.81 -2.03 -10.47
N GLU A 298 9.86 -1.75 -11.23
CA GLU A 298 9.85 -1.68 -12.68
C GLU A 298 10.57 -2.92 -13.22
N ASP A 299 9.85 -3.74 -13.97
CA ASP A 299 10.39 -4.96 -14.57
C ASP A 299 10.48 -4.81 -16.09
N PRO A 300 11.67 -4.48 -16.62
CA PRO A 300 11.91 -4.42 -18.07
C PRO A 300 12.28 -5.79 -18.66
N VAL A 301 12.50 -6.81 -17.83
CA VAL A 301 13.14 -8.07 -18.24
C VAL A 301 12.10 -9.14 -18.54
N TYR A 302 11.12 -9.31 -17.66
CA TYR A 302 10.11 -10.34 -17.79
C TYR A 302 8.82 -9.79 -18.40
N ARG A 303 8.05 -10.68 -19.02
CA ARG A 303 6.80 -10.33 -19.70
C ARG A 303 5.64 -11.09 -19.09
N SER A 304 4.53 -10.41 -18.85
CA SER A 304 3.28 -11.08 -18.48
C SER A 304 2.79 -11.99 -19.63
N THR A 305 2.18 -13.12 -19.28
CA THR A 305 1.61 -14.06 -20.26
C THR A 305 0.38 -13.48 -20.95
N LEU A 306 -0.43 -12.74 -20.20
CA LEU A 306 -1.63 -12.04 -20.66
C LEU A 306 -1.66 -10.67 -19.95
N HIS A 307 -2.13 -9.63 -20.64
CA HIS A 307 -2.22 -8.22 -20.19
C HIS A 307 -1.07 -7.74 -19.28
N GLY A 308 -0.11 -6.99 -19.83
CA GLY A 308 1.05 -6.50 -19.06
C GLY A 308 0.73 -5.39 -18.07
N ILE A 309 1.61 -5.21 -17.09
CA ILE A 309 1.60 -4.09 -16.13
C ILE A 309 1.50 -2.72 -16.83
N PRO A 310 2.25 -2.42 -17.91
CA PRO A 310 2.09 -1.14 -18.62
C PRO A 310 0.65 -0.91 -19.13
N ALA A 311 -0.01 -1.95 -19.65
CA ALA A 311 -1.39 -1.83 -20.12
C ALA A 311 -2.37 -1.59 -18.96
N PHE A 312 -2.17 -2.28 -17.83
CA PHE A 312 -2.94 -2.05 -16.61
C PHE A 312 -2.86 -0.60 -16.13
N HIS A 313 -1.66 -0.02 -16.09
CA HIS A 313 -1.46 1.39 -15.73
C HIS A 313 -2.09 2.34 -16.75
N GLN A 314 -1.91 2.07 -18.05
CA GLN A 314 -2.48 2.89 -19.12
C GLN A 314 -4.01 2.98 -19.02
N HIS A 315 -4.71 1.87 -18.76
CA HIS A 315 -6.18 1.92 -18.63
C HIS A 315 -6.66 2.71 -17.42
N GLN A 316 -5.93 2.64 -16.31
CA GLN A 316 -6.26 3.46 -15.14
C GLN A 316 -5.97 4.94 -15.40
N GLN A 317 -4.95 5.25 -16.19
CA GLN A 317 -4.67 6.61 -16.64
C GLN A 317 -5.79 7.15 -17.55
N GLU A 318 -6.25 6.37 -18.53
CA GLU A 318 -7.37 6.71 -19.42
C GLU A 318 -8.65 6.98 -18.61
N PHE A 319 -8.92 6.14 -17.61
CA PHE A 319 -10.04 6.34 -16.68
C PHE A 319 -9.90 7.65 -15.89
N ALA A 320 -8.75 7.88 -15.25
CA ALA A 320 -8.52 9.07 -14.43
C ALA A 320 -8.65 10.39 -15.20
N GLN A 321 -8.38 10.38 -16.51
CA GLN A 321 -8.56 11.53 -17.39
C GLN A 321 -10.02 11.79 -17.76
N SER A 322 -10.82 10.73 -17.93
CA SER A 322 -12.20 10.79 -18.44
C SER A 322 -13.27 10.84 -17.35
N HIS A 323 -12.98 10.35 -16.14
CA HIS A 323 -13.97 10.16 -15.08
C HIS A 323 -13.47 10.73 -13.75
N ARG A 324 -13.75 12.03 -13.51
CA ARG A 324 -13.22 12.75 -12.34
C ARG A 324 -14.07 12.62 -11.07
N ASP A 325 -15.33 12.20 -11.20
CA ASP A 325 -16.33 12.26 -10.12
C ASP A 325 -16.74 10.87 -9.58
N CYS A 326 -16.04 9.81 -9.97
CA CYS A 326 -16.26 8.44 -9.53
C CYS A 326 -14.92 7.71 -9.40
N ILE A 327 -14.94 6.51 -8.83
CA ILE A 327 -13.82 5.57 -8.96
C ILE A 327 -14.24 4.35 -9.77
N ASN A 328 -13.27 3.65 -10.37
CA ASN A 328 -13.52 2.36 -11.01
C ASN A 328 -13.18 1.19 -10.07
N SER A 329 -13.46 -0.02 -10.51
CA SER A 329 -13.12 -1.26 -9.81
C SER A 329 -11.61 -1.44 -9.59
N PHE A 330 -10.76 -0.85 -10.44
CA PHE A 330 -9.31 -0.95 -10.33
C PHE A 330 -8.77 -0.24 -9.08
N MET A 331 -9.33 0.92 -8.77
CA MET A 331 -8.97 1.72 -7.59
C MET A 331 -9.38 1.04 -6.27
N LEU A 332 -10.16 -0.05 -6.32
CA LEU A 332 -10.43 -0.87 -5.13
C LEU A 332 -9.22 -1.68 -4.68
N ASN A 333 -8.22 -1.87 -5.54
CA ASN A 333 -6.89 -2.36 -5.16
C ASN A 333 -6.08 -1.19 -4.58
N ASN A 334 -6.23 -0.94 -3.27
CA ASN A 334 -5.59 0.21 -2.63
C ASN A 334 -4.99 -0.12 -1.27
N LEU A 335 -3.90 0.59 -0.96
CA LEU A 335 -3.34 0.62 0.38
C LEU A 335 -4.17 1.54 1.26
N VAL A 336 -4.59 1.05 2.42
CA VAL A 336 -5.43 1.79 3.36
C VAL A 336 -4.57 2.31 4.52
N LEU A 337 -4.55 3.63 4.64
CA LEU A 337 -3.92 4.38 5.72
C LEU A 337 -4.98 5.11 6.54
N GLU A 338 -4.61 5.53 7.73
CA GLU A 338 -5.37 6.43 8.59
C GLU A 338 -4.50 7.61 9.02
N ALA A 339 -5.10 8.79 9.11
CA ALA A 339 -4.45 10.00 9.58
C ALA A 339 -5.41 10.84 10.43
N GLU A 340 -4.86 11.72 11.25
CA GLU A 340 -5.65 12.64 12.09
C GLU A 340 -6.53 13.60 11.26
N SER A 341 -6.04 14.03 10.09
CA SER A 341 -6.74 14.90 9.15
C SER A 341 -6.39 14.56 7.70
N LEU A 342 -7.35 14.69 6.78
CA LEU A 342 -7.11 14.59 5.33
C LEU A 342 -6.53 15.88 4.73
N ASP A 343 -6.64 17.01 5.43
CA ASP A 343 -6.34 18.34 4.87
C ASP A 343 -4.90 18.52 4.40
N PRO A 344 -3.86 18.04 5.11
CA PRO A 344 -2.48 18.15 4.64
C PRO A 344 -2.26 17.43 3.31
N PHE A 345 -2.89 16.27 3.12
CA PHE A 345 -2.79 15.48 1.90
C PHE A 345 -3.54 16.15 0.75
N ILE A 346 -4.75 16.66 1.00
CA ILE A 346 -5.55 17.42 0.03
C ILE A 346 -4.79 18.65 -0.46
N LYS A 347 -4.16 19.41 0.45
CA LYS A 347 -3.33 20.57 0.10
C LYS A 347 -2.16 20.16 -0.80
N ARG A 348 -1.43 19.10 -0.44
CA ARG A 348 -0.28 18.59 -1.22
C ARG A 348 -0.70 18.08 -2.60
N LEU A 349 -1.80 17.34 -2.70
CA LEU A 349 -2.35 16.83 -3.97
C LEU A 349 -2.79 17.98 -4.87
N SER A 350 -3.49 18.98 -4.31
CA SER A 350 -3.91 20.17 -5.06
C SER A 350 -2.71 20.97 -5.57
N GLN A 351 -1.67 21.15 -4.75
CA GLN A 351 -0.40 21.78 -5.17
C GLN A 351 0.36 20.96 -6.22
N ALA A 352 0.16 19.65 -6.26
CA ALA A 352 0.73 18.76 -7.27
C ALA A 352 -0.13 18.65 -8.54
N SER A 353 -1.30 19.31 -8.57
CA SER A 353 -2.32 19.11 -9.63
C SER A 353 -2.66 17.62 -9.84
N ALA A 354 -2.63 16.84 -8.76
CA ALA A 354 -2.99 15.42 -8.79
C ALA A 354 -4.49 15.26 -8.55
N SER A 355 -5.14 14.39 -9.33
CA SER A 355 -6.55 14.03 -9.15
C SER A 355 -6.76 13.24 -7.87
N TYR A 356 -7.84 13.54 -7.15
CA TYR A 356 -8.25 12.82 -5.95
C TYR A 356 -9.76 12.91 -5.75
N LEU A 357 -10.32 11.96 -5.00
CA LEU A 357 -11.71 11.96 -4.57
C LEU A 357 -11.77 11.95 -3.05
N VAL A 358 -12.58 12.83 -2.47
CA VAL A 358 -12.94 12.79 -1.05
C VAL A 358 -14.38 12.32 -0.95
N SER A 359 -14.60 11.25 -0.19
CA SER A 359 -15.93 10.72 0.07
C SER A 359 -16.14 10.42 1.54
N GLN A 360 -17.40 10.47 1.95
CA GLN A 360 -17.84 9.89 3.20
C GLN A 360 -17.84 8.36 3.08
N VAL A 361 -17.25 7.69 4.06
CA VAL A 361 -17.29 6.23 4.21
C VAL A 361 -18.33 5.89 5.27
N ARG A 362 -19.36 5.17 4.84
CA ARG A 362 -20.45 4.74 5.72
C ARG A 362 -20.07 3.41 6.36
N VAL A 363 -20.31 3.31 7.67
CA VAL A 363 -20.38 2.01 8.34
C VAL A 363 -21.84 1.58 8.29
N ALA A 364 -22.15 0.48 7.60
CA ALA A 364 -23.53 0.08 7.31
C ALA A 364 -24.43 0.01 8.57
N ASN A 365 -23.83 -0.31 9.72
CA ASN A 365 -24.52 -0.50 10.99
C ASN A 365 -24.27 0.60 12.06
N SER A 366 -23.66 1.74 11.72
CA SER A 366 -23.44 2.83 12.70
C SER A 366 -24.23 4.10 12.38
N LYS A 367 -24.94 4.61 13.40
CA LYS A 367 -25.59 5.94 13.36
C LYS A 367 -24.62 7.09 13.66
N HIS A 368 -23.42 6.79 14.16
CA HIS A 368 -22.46 7.81 14.61
C HIS A 368 -21.05 7.52 14.07
N ASN A 369 -20.43 8.60 13.59
CA ASN A 369 -19.07 8.72 13.03
C ASN A 369 -18.93 8.30 11.57
N ALA A 370 -19.38 9.21 10.70
CA ALA A 370 -18.87 9.32 9.35
C ALA A 370 -17.33 9.40 9.40
N LYS A 371 -16.64 8.42 8.82
CA LYS A 371 -15.24 8.63 8.42
C LYS A 371 -15.24 9.22 7.02
N TYR A 372 -14.23 10.02 6.72
CA TYR A 372 -13.93 10.46 5.38
C TYR A 372 -12.79 9.60 4.84
N ALA A 373 -12.79 9.42 3.53
CA ALA A 373 -11.69 8.82 2.82
C ALA A 373 -11.30 9.71 1.63
N LEU A 374 -10.00 9.97 1.56
CA LEU A 374 -9.32 10.53 0.41
C LEU A 374 -8.73 9.35 -0.37
N ILE A 375 -9.10 9.23 -1.64
CA ILE A 375 -8.54 8.22 -2.56
C ILE A 375 -7.88 8.92 -3.74
N PHE A 376 -6.70 8.45 -4.11
CA PHE A 376 -5.93 8.97 -5.24
C PHE A 376 -4.98 7.91 -5.78
N SER A 377 -4.64 8.04 -7.06
CA SER A 377 -3.66 7.22 -7.74
C SER A 377 -2.39 8.01 -8.03
N PHE A 378 -1.26 7.33 -8.22
CA PHE A 378 0.01 7.99 -8.52
C PHE A 378 0.04 8.38 -10.00
N PRO A 379 0.24 9.66 -10.35
CA PRO A 379 0.28 10.08 -11.76
C PRO A 379 1.38 9.37 -12.55
N GLY A 380 1.03 8.83 -13.71
CA GLY A 380 1.90 7.99 -14.56
C GLY A 380 2.11 6.57 -14.02
N ASN A 381 1.57 6.25 -12.84
CA ASN A 381 1.61 4.95 -12.18
C ASN A 381 0.24 4.63 -11.60
N GLU A 382 -0.83 4.80 -12.38
CA GLU A 382 -2.20 4.88 -11.85
C GLU A 382 -2.68 3.59 -11.17
N GLY A 383 -2.08 2.43 -11.48
CA GLY A 383 -2.22 1.18 -10.73
C GLY A 383 -1.75 1.20 -9.26
N VAL A 384 -1.07 2.26 -8.83
CA VAL A 384 -0.78 2.53 -7.42
C VAL A 384 -1.86 3.44 -6.85
N THR A 385 -2.80 2.86 -6.11
CA THR A 385 -3.88 3.60 -5.45
C THR A 385 -3.72 3.60 -3.94
N ILE A 386 -3.89 4.76 -3.31
CA ILE A 386 -3.85 4.94 -1.85
C ILE A 386 -5.19 5.48 -1.37
N GLN A 387 -5.69 4.91 -0.27
CA GLN A 387 -6.82 5.43 0.49
C GLN A 387 -6.33 5.92 1.86
N ILE A 388 -6.57 7.18 2.20
CA ILE A 388 -6.33 7.73 3.54
C ILE A 388 -7.66 8.00 4.21
N ARG A 389 -7.87 7.41 5.39
CA ARG A 389 -9.08 7.57 6.21
C ARG A 389 -8.84 8.57 7.32
N SER A 390 -9.87 9.34 7.66
CA SER A 390 -9.84 10.22 8.82
C SER A 390 -11.24 10.52 9.33
N ALA A 391 -11.35 10.96 10.59
CA ALA A 391 -12.56 11.59 11.10
C ALA A 391 -12.69 13.06 10.68
N HIS A 392 -11.63 13.67 10.13
CA HIS A 392 -11.58 15.10 9.85
C HIS A 392 -11.18 15.43 8.40
N VAL A 393 -11.97 16.31 7.79
CA VAL A 393 -11.65 17.00 6.53
C VAL A 393 -12.35 18.36 6.53
N SER A 394 -11.62 19.40 6.15
CA SER A 394 -12.12 20.76 5.97
C SER A 394 -11.64 21.39 4.66
N ALA A 395 -10.56 20.89 4.07
CA ALA A 395 -9.94 21.42 2.86
C ALA A 395 -10.70 21.07 1.57
N ALA A 396 -11.64 20.11 1.61
CA ALA A 396 -12.48 19.74 0.48
C ALA A 396 -13.87 19.29 0.95
N SER A 397 -14.89 19.52 0.13
CA SER A 397 -16.23 19.00 0.38
C SER A 397 -16.29 17.52 0.01
N PRO A 398 -16.70 16.63 0.92
CA PRO A 398 -16.93 15.23 0.59
C PRO A 398 -18.03 15.09 -0.46
N THR A 399 -17.80 14.23 -1.44
CA THR A 399 -18.80 13.85 -2.44
C THR A 399 -19.38 12.48 -2.11
N PRO A 400 -20.59 12.15 -2.58
CA PRO A 400 -21.10 10.78 -2.47
C PRO A 400 -20.20 9.83 -3.26
N PHE A 401 -19.77 8.75 -2.62
CA PHE A 401 -19.05 7.67 -3.29
C PHE A 401 -19.90 7.11 -4.46
N ARG A 402 -19.26 6.90 -5.60
CA ARG A 402 -19.86 6.25 -6.78
C ARG A 402 -18.82 5.39 -7.48
N LEU A 403 -19.19 4.14 -7.76
CA LEU A 403 -18.48 3.33 -8.74
C LEU A 403 -18.95 3.68 -10.14
N CYS A 404 -18.00 3.87 -11.05
CA CYS A 404 -18.30 3.91 -12.47
C CYS A 404 -18.53 2.49 -12.99
N ALA A 405 -19.60 2.34 -13.78
CA ALA A 405 -20.01 1.10 -14.44
C ALA A 405 -19.68 1.15 -15.93
#